data_AF-A0A960VL94-F1
#
_entry.id   AF-A0A960VL94-F1
#
_cell.length_a   1.000
_cell.length_b   1.000
_cell.length_c   1.000
_cell.angle_alpha   90.00
_cell.angle_beta   90.00
_cell.angle_gamma   90.00
#
_symmetry.space_group_name_H-M   'P 1'
#
loop_
_entity.id
_entity.type
_entity.pdbx_description
1 polymer ?
#
loop_
_entity_poly.entity_id
_entity_poly.type
_entity_poly.pdbx_seq_one_letter_code
_entity_poly.pdbx_strand_id
1 'polypeptide(L)'
;MRLSKNKIEYLSDKLLQMMQEHPNIHPSHDVDLVTRCIDDVVFENMRAEDDIDAEVERLVDQNKNEISAMDMDVGALRMKLKRELARKKGFTL
;
A
#
# COMPACT_ATOMS: atom_id res chain seq x y z
N MET A 1 8.74 -1.73 -3.00
CA MET A 1 9.85 -1.45 -2.04
C MET A 1 9.25 -1.48 -0.64
N ARG A 2 9.73 -2.35 0.26
CA ARG A 2 9.22 -2.38 1.64
C ARG A 2 9.73 -1.19 2.43
N LEU A 3 8.86 -0.58 3.23
CA LEU A 3 9.26 0.37 4.25
C LEU A 3 9.99 -0.39 5.37
N SER A 4 11.10 0.16 5.87
CA SER A 4 11.74 -0.35 7.08
C SER A 4 10.92 0.05 8.31
N LYS A 5 11.06 -0.70 9.40
CA LYS A 5 10.39 -0.39 10.67
C LYS A 5 10.59 1.07 11.10
N ASN A 6 11.84 1.54 11.08
CA ASN A 6 12.19 2.92 11.42
C ASN A 6 11.48 3.96 10.52
N LYS A 7 11.18 3.59 9.27
CA LYS A 7 10.48 4.47 8.34
C LYS A 7 8.97 4.48 8.58
N ILE A 8 8.40 3.37 9.06
CA ILE A 8 7.01 3.31 9.53
C ILE A 8 6.87 4.19 10.77
N GLU A 9 7.72 4.00 11.79
CA GLU A 9 7.74 4.82 13.01
C GLU A 9 7.85 6.32 12.68
N TYR A 10 8.78 6.70 11.79
CA TYR A 10 8.91 8.08 11.32
C TYR A 10 7.65 8.62 10.63
N LEU A 11 6.96 7.80 9.83
CA LEU A 11 5.72 8.20 9.17
C LEU A 11 4.59 8.37 10.18
N SER A 12 4.51 7.50 11.18
CA SER A 12 3.52 7.55 12.25
C SER A 12 3.67 8.81 13.10
N ASP A 13 4.90 9.15 13.50
CA ASP A 13 5.20 10.40 14.20
C ASP A 13 4.80 11.63 13.37
N LYS A 14 5.10 11.62 12.07
CA LYS A 14 4.75 12.71 11.17
C LYS A 14 3.24 12.85 10.98
N LEU A 15 2.52 11.74 10.86
CA LEU A 15 1.06 11.74 10.73
C LEU A 15 0.40 12.25 12.01
N LEU A 16 0.89 11.81 13.17
CA LEU A 16 0.44 12.31 14.45
C LEU A 16 0.66 13.83 14.57
N GLN A 17 1.85 14.32 14.18
CA GLN A 17 2.14 15.75 14.16
C GLN A 17 1.15 16.50 13.27
N MET A 18 0.91 16.02 12.05
CA MET A 18 -0.07 16.63 11.13
C MET A 18 -1.50 16.63 11.69
N MET A 19 -1.87 15.60 12.45
CA MET A 19 -3.17 15.55 13.15
C MET A 19 -3.24 16.58 14.28
N GLN A 20 -2.18 16.75 15.06
CA GLN A 20 -2.13 17.73 16.16
C GLN A 20 -2.10 19.18 15.66
N GLU A 21 -1.49 19.43 14.50
CA GLU A 21 -1.47 20.75 13.86
C GLU A 21 -2.80 21.12 13.21
N HIS A 22 -3.71 20.15 13.02
CA HIS A 22 -4.98 20.38 12.36
C HIS A 22 -6.01 21.00 13.33
N PRO A 23 -6.59 22.18 13.03
CA PRO A 23 -7.40 22.94 13.98
C PRO A 23 -8.70 22.25 14.42
N ASN A 24 -9.13 21.20 13.70
CA ASN A 24 -10.34 20.43 14.03
C ASN A 24 -10.04 19.08 14.70
N ILE A 25 -8.77 18.71 14.91
CA ILE A 25 -8.39 17.42 15.49
C ILE A 25 -7.67 17.69 16.81
N HIS A 26 -8.26 17.23 17.91
CA HIS A 26 -7.70 17.37 19.23
C HIS A 26 -7.60 15.98 19.84
N PRO A 27 -6.44 15.31 19.74
CA PRO A 27 -6.26 13.98 20.32
C PRO A 27 -6.45 14.06 21.84
N SER A 28 -7.61 13.65 22.32
CA SER A 28 -7.93 13.61 23.74
C SER A 28 -7.30 12.38 24.37
N HIS A 29 -6.09 12.55 24.92
CA HIS A 29 -5.48 11.70 25.95
C HIS A 29 -5.39 10.20 25.60
N ASP A 30 -4.65 9.86 24.54
CA ASP A 30 -3.79 8.66 24.45
C ASP A 30 -3.02 8.74 23.13
N VAL A 31 -1.99 9.59 23.11
CA VAL A 31 -1.19 9.83 21.90
C VAL A 31 -0.47 8.54 21.46
N ASP A 32 -0.03 7.72 22.41
CA ASP A 32 0.64 6.45 22.14
C ASP A 32 -0.29 5.45 21.47
N LEU A 33 -1.57 5.39 21.87
CA LEU A 33 -2.57 4.56 21.20
C LEU A 33 -2.80 5.01 19.76
N VAL A 34 -2.88 6.33 19.51
CA VAL A 34 -3.04 6.86 18.14
C VAL A 34 -1.84 6.47 17.27
N THR A 35 -0.61 6.63 17.77
CA THR A 35 0.59 6.23 17.04
C THR A 35 0.59 4.74 16.71
N ARG A 36 0.25 3.87 17.67
CA ARG A 36 0.15 2.41 17.43
C ARG A 36 -0.93 2.07 16.40
N CYS A 37 -2.07 2.73 16.44
CA CYS A 37 -3.12 2.55 15.43
C CYS A 37 -2.62 2.94 14.03
N ILE A 38 -1.81 4.00 13.92
CA ILE A 38 -1.22 4.40 12.64
C ILE A 38 -0.22 3.34 12.17
N ASP A 39 0.65 2.84 13.06
CA ASP A 39 1.61 1.76 12.74
C ASP A 39 0.89 0.51 12.20
N ASP A 40 -0.15 0.07 12.90
CA ASP A 40 -0.94 -1.11 12.53
C ASP A 40 -1.59 -0.93 11.15
N VAL A 41 -2.21 0.22 10.90
CA VAL A 41 -2.84 0.52 9.59
C VAL A 41 -1.81 0.58 8.47
N VAL A 42 -0.63 1.17 8.71
CA VAL A 42 0.45 1.19 7.71
C VAL A 42 0.92 -0.23 7.40
N PHE A 43 1.08 -1.06 8.44
CA PHE A 43 1.49 -2.45 8.27
C PHE A 43 0.43 -3.29 7.51
N GLU A 44 -0.85 -3.12 7.84
CA GLU A 44 -1.95 -3.77 7.13
C GLU A 44 -2.00 -3.38 5.66
N ASN A 45 -1.83 -2.09 5.36
CA ASN A 45 -1.78 -1.60 3.97
C ASN A 45 -0.60 -2.18 3.20
N MET A 46 0.58 -2.30 3.83
CA MET A 46 1.74 -2.93 3.21
C MET A 46 1.49 -4.41 2.89
N ARG A 47 0.83 -5.14 3.80
CA ARG A 47 0.47 -6.54 3.57
C ARG A 47 -0.54 -6.67 2.43
N ALA A 48 -1.52 -5.78 2.35
CA ALA A 48 -2.48 -5.76 1.27
C ALA A 48 -1.83 -5.45 -0.09
N GLU A 49 -0.81 -4.58 -0.12
CA GLU A 49 -0.01 -4.33 -1.32
C GLU A 49 0.74 -5.59 -1.76
N ASP A 50 1.39 -6.30 -0.83
CA ASP A 50 2.08 -7.56 -1.11
C ASP A 50 1.11 -8.62 -1.69
N ASP A 51 -0.11 -8.71 -1.16
CA ASP A 51 -1.13 -9.63 -1.66
C ASP A 51 -1.60 -9.26 -3.08
N ILE A 52 -1.71 -7.96 -3.39
CA ILE A 52 -2.01 -7.48 -4.75
C ILE A 52 -0.87 -7.85 -5.69
N ASP A 53 0.38 -7.59 -5.31
CA ASP A 53 1.55 -7.88 -6.14
C ASP A 53 1.66 -9.38 -6.44
N ALA A 54 1.44 -10.24 -5.44
CA ALA A 54 1.40 -11.69 -5.63
C ALA A 54 0.27 -12.16 -6.55
N GLU A 55 -0.87 -11.47 -6.55
CA GLU A 55 -1.98 -11.73 -7.48
C GLU A 55 -1.65 -11.29 -8.90
N VAL A 56 -1.00 -10.13 -9.07
CA VAL A 56 -0.50 -9.67 -10.38
C VAL A 56 0.49 -10.66 -10.97
N GLU A 57 1.47 -11.14 -10.20
CA GLU A 57 2.47 -12.10 -10.70
C GLU A 57 1.79 -13.41 -11.15
N ARG A 58 0.83 -13.93 -10.37
CA ARG A 58 0.06 -15.12 -10.78
C ARG A 58 -0.69 -14.91 -12.10
N LEU A 59 -1.30 -13.75 -12.30
CA LEU A 59 -2.00 -13.44 -13.54
C LEU A 59 -1.03 -13.31 -14.72
N VAL A 60 0.13 -12.69 -14.53
CA VAL A 60 1.16 -12.58 -15.57
C VAL A 60 1.71 -13.96 -15.94
N ASP A 61 2.00 -14.80 -14.94
CA ASP A 61 2.53 -16.14 -15.16
C ASP A 61 1.52 -17.04 -15.90
N GLN A 62 0.23 -16.96 -15.58
CA GLN A 62 -0.83 -17.69 -16.28
C GLN A 62 -0.92 -17.33 -17.77
N ASN A 63 -0.63 -16.07 -18.12
CA ASN A 63 -0.75 -15.55 -19.49
C ASN A 63 0.59 -15.40 -20.20
N LYS A 64 1.68 -15.94 -19.63
CA LYS A 64 3.06 -15.70 -20.10
C LYS A 64 3.28 -16.08 -21.56
N ASN A 65 2.68 -17.17 -22.02
CA ASN A 65 2.81 -17.63 -23.41
C ASN A 65 2.13 -16.68 -24.39
N GLU A 66 0.94 -16.18 -24.05
CA GLU A 66 0.19 -15.23 -24.89
C GLU A 66 0.86 -13.87 -24.93
N ILE A 67 1.31 -13.38 -23.77
CA ILE A 67 2.09 -12.14 -23.64
C ILE A 67 3.34 -12.18 -24.52
N SER A 68 4.06 -13.31 -24.51
CA SER A 68 5.25 -13.50 -25.34
C SER A 68 4.92 -13.64 -26.83
N ALA A 69 3.79 -14.28 -27.17
CA ALA A 69 3.37 -14.45 -28.56
C ALA A 69 2.89 -13.14 -29.21
N MET A 70 2.35 -12.22 -28.40
CA MET A 70 1.82 -10.93 -28.83
C MET A 70 2.81 -9.76 -28.66
N ASP A 71 4.05 -10.03 -28.25
CA ASP A 71 5.10 -9.03 -27.98
C ASP A 71 4.63 -7.88 -27.06
N MET A 72 3.83 -8.22 -26.05
CA MET A 72 3.24 -7.23 -25.15
C MET A 72 4.26 -6.77 -24.10
N ASP A 73 4.27 -5.46 -23.80
CA ASP A 73 5.05 -4.90 -22.70
C ASP A 73 4.51 -5.40 -21.34
N VAL A 74 5.24 -6.35 -20.77
CA VAL A 74 4.96 -6.98 -19.47
C VAL A 74 4.91 -5.94 -18.34
N GLY A 75 5.76 -4.91 -18.39
CA GLY A 75 5.84 -3.86 -17.37
C GLY A 75 4.58 -2.99 -17.36
N ALA A 76 4.15 -2.57 -18.54
CA ALA A 76 2.90 -1.80 -18.69
C ALA A 76 1.67 -2.62 -18.27
N LEU A 77 1.62 -3.90 -18.62
CA LEU A 77 0.54 -4.81 -18.25
C LEU A 77 0.48 -5.01 -16.72
N ARG A 78 1.63 -5.24 -16.07
CA ARG A 78 1.73 -5.36 -14.61
C ARG A 78 1.17 -4.13 -13.90
N MET A 79 1.55 -2.93 -14.33
CA MET A 79 1.02 -1.69 -13.72
C MET A 79 -0.48 -1.51 -13.92
N LYS A 80 -1.01 -1.88 -15.09
CA LYS A 80 -2.45 -1.84 -15.35
C LYS A 80 -3.20 -2.80 -14.44
N LEU A 81 -2.76 -4.05 -14.36
CA LEU A 81 -3.36 -5.08 -13.50
C LEU A 81 -3.28 -4.68 -12.02
N LYS A 82 -2.13 -4.18 -11.57
CA LYS A 82 -1.93 -3.70 -10.19
C LYS A 82 -2.94 -2.61 -9.83
N ARG A 83 -3.12 -1.60 -10.70
CA ARG A 83 -4.12 -0.52 -10.50
C ARG A 83 -5.55 -1.03 -10.46
N GLU A 84 -5.91 -1.94 -11.37
CA GLU A 84 -7.26 -2.51 -11.41
C GLU A 84 -7.56 -3.34 -10.15
N LEU A 85 -6.61 -4.16 -9.70
CA LEU A 85 -6.75 -4.97 -8.48
C LEU A 85 -6.79 -4.10 -7.23
N ALA A 86 -5.92 -3.09 -7.13
CA ALA A 86 -5.96 -2.12 -6.03
C ALA A 86 -7.33 -1.44 -5.95
N ARG A 87 -7.86 -0.93 -7.07
CA ARG A 87 -9.18 -0.29 -7.12
C ARG A 87 -10.30 -1.23 -6.69
N LYS A 88 -10.26 -2.50 -7.12
CA LYS A 88 -11.26 -3.52 -6.69
C LYS A 88 -11.22 -3.79 -5.20
N LYS A 89 -10.03 -3.73 -4.59
CA LYS A 89 -9.81 -3.92 -3.14
C LYS A 89 -9.99 -2.62 -2.32
N GLY A 90 -10.36 -1.51 -2.96
CA GLY A 90 -10.60 -0.22 -2.29
C GLY A 90 -9.33 0.62 -2.07
N PHE A 91 -8.20 0.24 -2.65
CA PHE A 91 -6.94 0.98 -2.58
C PHE A 91 -6.78 1.93 -3.77
N THR A 92 -6.01 3.00 -3.57
CA THR A 92 -5.63 3.96 -4.62
C THR A 92 -4.12 3.90 -4.84
N LEU A 93 -3.68 3.85 -6.12
CA LEU A 93 -2.29 3.74 -6.56
C LEU A 93 -1.92 4.76 -7.64
#